data_AF-A0A1F7N7U3-F1
#
_entry.id   AF-A0A1F7N7U3-F1
#
_cell.length_a   1.000
_cell.length_b   1.000
_cell.length_c   1.000
_cell.angle_alpha   90.00
_cell.angle_beta   90.00
_cell.angle_gamma   90.00
#
_symmetry.space_group_name_H-M   'P 1'
#
loop_
_entity.id
_entity.type
_entity.pdbx_description
1 polymer ?
#
loop_
_entity_poly.entity_id
_entity_poly.type
_entity_poly.pdbx_seq_one_letter_code
_entity_poly.pdbx_strand_id
1 'polypeptide(L)' 'MAWSGEAEARVERIPSFIRPMARKAIERYAEGKGYRTITEAVMDEARG' A
#
# COMPACT_ATOMS: atom_id res chain seq x y z
N MET A 1 9.79 4.35 2.38
CA MET A 1 9.05 3.99 1.15
C MET A 1 8.05 5.11 0.87
N ALA A 2 8.03 5.67 -0.34
CA ALA A 2 7.12 6.75 -0.66
C ALA A 2 5.73 6.20 -0.98
N TRP A 3 4.67 6.91 -0.62
CA TRP A 3 3.31 6.61 -1.05
C TRP A 3 2.84 7.71 -1.99
N SER A 4 2.18 7.33 -3.07
CA SER A 4 1.44 8.28 -3.91
C SER A 4 0.20 8.79 -3.16
N GLY A 5 -0.25 10.00 -3.47
CA GLY A 5 -1.43 10.58 -2.81
C GLY A 5 -2.68 9.74 -3.00
N GLU A 6 -2.82 9.12 -4.18
CA GLU A 6 -3.92 8.20 -4.50
C GLU A 6 -3.88 6.93 -3.64
N ALA A 7 -2.69 6.33 -3.47
CA ALA A 7 -2.52 5.16 -2.63
C ALA A 7 -2.77 5.47 -1.15
N GLU A 8 -2.35 6.64 -0.66
CA GLU A 8 -2.66 7.09 0.70
C GLU A 8 -4.16 7.26 0.90
N ALA A 9 -4.84 7.97 0.00
CA ALA A 9 -6.29 8.17 0.06
C ALA A 9 -7.06 6.83 0.09
N ARG A 10 -6.57 5.82 -0.63
CA ARG A 10 -7.18 4.47 -0.61
C ARG A 10 -6.95 3.74 0.71
N VAL A 11 -5.74 3.80 1.28
CA VAL A 11 -5.46 3.24 2.61
C VAL A 11 -6.25 3.98 3.69
N GLU A 12 -6.49 5.27 3.53
CA GLU A 12 -7.30 6.05 4.46
C GLU A 12 -8.79 5.67 4.47
N ARG A 13 -9.28 5.02 3.41
CA ARG A 13 -10.64 4.44 3.39
C ARG A 13 -10.75 3.14 4.17
N ILE A 14 -9.62 2.50 4.49
CA ILE A 14 -9.58 1.28 5.30
C ILE A 14 -9.87 1.65 6.77
N PRO A 15 -10.73 0.87 7.46
CA PRO A 15 -11.00 1.07 8.88
C PRO A 15 -9.71 1.13 9.71
N SER A 16 -9.66 2.03 10.68
CA SER A 16 -8.45 2.35 11.46
C SER A 16 -7.82 1.14 12.15
N PHE A 17 -8.61 0.14 12.56
CA PHE A 17 -8.12 -1.06 13.21
C PHE A 17 -7.38 -2.03 12.25
N ILE A 18 -7.72 -2.04 10.96
CA ILE A 18 -7.08 -2.88 9.94
C ILE A 18 -6.02 -2.10 9.14
N ARG A 19 -6.14 -0.77 9.09
CA ARG A 19 -5.27 0.12 8.30
C ARG A 19 -3.77 -0.14 8.51
N PRO A 20 -3.24 -0.29 9.75
CA PRO A 20 -1.82 -0.57 9.96
C PRO A 20 -1.39 -1.91 9.36
N MET A 21 -2.26 -2.93 9.46
CA MET A 21 -2.00 -4.25 8.88
C MET A 21 -1.96 -4.20 7.36
N ALA A 22 -2.95 -3.53 6.75
CA ALA A 22 -3.00 -3.35 5.29
C ALA A 22 -1.77 -2.59 4.78
N ARG A 23 -1.42 -1.46 5.41
CA ARG A 23 -0.25 -0.66 5.03
C ARG A 23 1.03 -1.49 5.04
N LYS A 24 1.23 -2.27 6.12
CA LYS A 24 2.42 -3.12 6.29
C LYS A 24 2.48 -4.27 5.28
N ALA A 25 1.34 -4.84 4.91
CA ALA A 25 1.27 -5.88 3.89
C ALA A 25 1.69 -5.33 2.51
N ILE A 26 1.19 -4.15 2.14
CA ILE A 26 1.52 -3.48 0.88
C ILE A 26 2.98 -3.03 0.86
N GLU A 27 3.50 -2.48 1.97
CA GLU A 27 4.91 -2.12 2.09
C GLU A 27 5.83 -3.34 1.91
N ARG A 28 5.48 -4.48 2.53
CA ARG A 28 6.22 -5.73 2.34
C ARG A 28 6.16 -6.25 0.91
N TYR A 29 4.99 -6.20 0.28
CA TYR A 29 4.84 -6.58 -1.12
C TYR A 29 5.75 -5.72 -2.00
N ALA A 30 5.69 -4.41 -1.78
CA ALA A 30 6.45 -3.45 -2.56
C ALA A 30 7.96 -3.60 -2.35
N GLU A 31 8.39 -3.86 -1.11
CA GLU A 31 9.80 -4.11 -0.77
C GLU A 31 10.30 -5.40 -1.42
N GLY A 32 9.51 -6.48 -1.37
CA GLY A 32 9.86 -7.75 -2.01
C GLY A 32 9.97 -7.66 -3.53
N LYS A 33 9.26 -6.71 -4.15
CA LYS A 33 9.35 -6.42 -5.59
C LYS A 33 10.41 -5.36 -5.94
N GLY A 34 11.04 -4.73 -4.94
CA GLY A 34 12.01 -3.66 -5.15
C GLY A 34 11.38 -2.31 -5.56
N TYR A 35 10.06 -2.14 -5.39
CA TYR A 35 9.42 -0.86 -5.61
C TYR A 35 9.89 0.15 -4.56
N ARG A 36 10.07 1.41 -4.97
CA ARG A 36 10.48 2.51 -4.06
C ARG A 36 9.30 3.39 -3.64
N THR A 37 8.24 3.36 -4.47
CA THR A 37 7.02 4.14 -4.30
C THR A 37 5.81 3.23 -4.45
N ILE A 38 4.86 3.33 -3.53
CA ILE A 38 3.59 2.62 -3.55
C ILE A 38 2.58 3.49 -4.30
N THR A 39 2.25 3.04 -5.50
CA THR A 39 1.20 3.61 -6.36
C THR A 39 -0.07 2.76 -6.28
N GLU A 40 -1.17 3.24 -6.86
CA GLU A 40 -2.38 2.42 -6.99
C GLU A 40 -2.11 1.10 -7.73
N ALA A 41 -1.24 1.12 -8.75
CA ALA A 41 -0.84 -0.09 -9.47
C ALA A 41 -0.17 -1.12 -8.54
N VAL A 42 0.75 -0.68 -7.67
CA VAL A 42 1.40 -1.56 -6.69
C VAL A 42 0.38 -2.11 -5.68
N MET A 43 -0.59 -1.30 -5.28
CA MET A 43 -1.67 -1.72 -4.37
C MET A 43 -2.61 -2.74 -5.02
N ASP A 44 -2.89 -2.58 -6.32
CA ASP A 44 -3.73 -3.51 -7.08
C ASP A 44 -3.01 -4.83 -7.34
N GLU A 45 -1.71 -4.77 -7.66
CA GLU A 45 -0.87 -5.96 -7.75
C GLU A 45 -0.79 -6.72 -6.41
N ALA A 46 -0.72 -6.01 -5.28
CA ALA A 46 -0.68 -6.62 -3.94
C ALA A 46 -2.00 -7.28 -3.50
N ARG A 47 -3.11 -6.98 -4.17
CA ARG A 47 -4.44 -7.57 -3.90
C ARG A 47 -4.73 -8.82 -4.74
N GLY A 48 -4.01 -9.03 -5.84
CA GLY A 48 -4.10 -10.22 -6.69
C GLY A 48 -3.29 -11.38 -6.13
#